data_AF-A0AAU4FX02-F1
#
_entry.id   AF-A0AAU4FX02-F1
#
_cell.length_a   1.000
_cell.length_b   1.000
_cell.length_c   1.000
_cell.angle_alpha   90.00
_cell.angle_beta   90.00
_cell.angle_gamma   90.00
#
_symmetry.space_group_name_H-M   'P 1'
#
loop_
_entity.id
_entity.type
_entity.pdbx_description
1 polymer ?
#
loop_
_entity_poly.entity_id
_entity_poly.type
_entity_poly.pdbx_seq_one_letter_code
_entity_poly.pdbx_strand_id
1 'polypeptide(L)'
;MHASAARDDEPDLLRDQFRQLLRYRRLIGAGIGIGLLGGAWLGVTSSDSYTAISDVRLRAPTNDPFNPAVSPDKTVNIGTERQTALSNSVADVAADALGLPSGHLGSLMKGLQVTNPPQTMVLRFTYAATTPEEAARRANAIAKAYLDLRKKQWSDLRDSMVKKTRDQLDPIAQQQHDLAKQLANEGSAASDSASARYDDLTSKMNTLNGQIASLNALDMTAGTVSSKAVAPAASDGLGLPVSLGLGAAVGVALGLLGAWVRLVFDPSPRSPADVARAVRAPVLGTLPRITSGNLLLVGGQDSRLAEEYRSVAFRLAYDERFSDRRRLLVVAPRGGSEAAAGVASNLAASFAETGKDVLLIEADLRTPSLTGRLRANSTSRPGWSLPPDSDEAGWPGQRQLQVDAGESGSFDLVPGERVRNVARALTSARVTRLIEEADSPNATVVVLAPPVLAYADALALVDRVDGVLIVCDPRSVHRADLVRIRELITGAGGTVLGAVTHSAPRQPGRRAAKSGHRSGGRAVNRPAQNEEAGETEPQPPAQQKPRPQQTLMGDGSDTVALRSVRAGDR
;
A
#
# COMPACT_ATOMS: atom_id res chain seq x y z
N MET A 1 -34.61 -25.12 -16.66
CA MET A 1 -33.55 -25.31 -15.63
C MET A 1 -32.43 -24.30 -15.87
N HIS A 2 -32.50 -23.09 -15.29
CA HIS A 2 -31.44 -22.07 -15.43
C HIS A 2 -31.26 -21.31 -14.09
N ALA A 3 -30.51 -21.90 -13.16
CA ALA A 3 -30.19 -21.28 -11.86
C ALA A 3 -28.87 -21.76 -11.22
N SER A 4 -28.00 -22.46 -11.96
CA SER A 4 -26.83 -23.16 -11.38
C SER A 4 -25.46 -22.67 -11.84
N ALA A 5 -25.36 -21.79 -12.85
CA ALA A 5 -24.08 -21.39 -13.43
C ALA A 5 -23.40 -20.19 -12.72
N ALA A 6 -24.03 -19.61 -11.70
CA ALA A 6 -23.60 -18.33 -11.12
C ALA A 6 -22.70 -18.44 -9.87
N ARG A 7 -22.29 -19.64 -9.45
CA ARG A 7 -21.56 -19.85 -8.19
C ARG A 7 -20.07 -20.18 -8.33
N ASP A 8 -19.59 -20.55 -9.53
CA ASP A 8 -18.20 -20.94 -9.73
C ASP A 8 -17.29 -19.78 -10.22
N ASP A 9 -17.86 -18.67 -10.70
CA ASP A 9 -17.11 -17.49 -11.22
C ASP A 9 -16.55 -16.56 -10.12
N GLU A 10 -17.13 -16.60 -8.91
CA GLU A 10 -16.86 -15.64 -7.83
C GLU A 10 -15.39 -15.64 -7.29
N PRO A 11 -14.70 -16.78 -7.10
CA PRO A 11 -13.32 -16.79 -6.62
C PRO A 11 -12.30 -16.29 -7.67
N ASP A 12 -12.56 -16.47 -8.96
CA ASP A 12 -11.66 -15.98 -10.02
C ASP A 12 -11.84 -14.48 -10.28
N LEU A 13 -13.07 -13.95 -10.14
CA LEU A 13 -13.33 -12.50 -10.11
C LEU A 13 -12.46 -11.77 -9.06
N LEU A 14 -12.36 -12.31 -7.83
CA LEU A 14 -11.52 -11.73 -6.77
C LEU A 14 -10.03 -11.80 -7.12
N ARG A 15 -9.54 -12.94 -7.64
CA ARG A 15 -8.14 -13.09 -8.03
C ARG A 15 -7.73 -12.11 -9.13
N ASP A 16 -8.59 -11.88 -10.11
CA ASP A 16 -8.30 -10.93 -11.17
C ASP A 16 -8.42 -9.47 -10.69
N GLN A 17 -9.33 -9.13 -9.77
CA GLN A 17 -9.33 -7.81 -9.11
C GLN A 17 -8.01 -7.54 -8.36
N PHE A 18 -7.47 -8.53 -7.62
CA PHE A 18 -6.17 -8.39 -6.96
C PHE A 18 -5.00 -8.21 -7.96
N ARG A 19 -4.99 -8.98 -9.06
CA ARG A 19 -3.99 -8.79 -10.14
C ARG A 19 -4.11 -7.41 -10.81
N GLN A 20 -5.31 -6.87 -10.94
CA GLN A 20 -5.55 -5.55 -11.51
C GLN A 20 -5.00 -4.43 -10.60
N LEU A 21 -5.20 -4.51 -9.28
CA LEU A 21 -4.62 -3.57 -8.30
C LEU A 21 -3.08 -3.56 -8.36
N LEU A 22 -2.44 -4.74 -8.45
CA LEU A 22 -0.99 -4.90 -8.58
C LEU A 22 -0.37 -4.24 -9.84
N ARG A 23 -1.20 -3.90 -10.84
CA ARG A 23 -0.75 -3.16 -12.04
C ARG A 23 -0.40 -1.70 -11.71
N TYR A 24 -1.06 -1.09 -10.72
CA TYR A 24 -0.78 0.27 -10.25
C TYR A 24 0.25 0.30 -9.10
N ARG A 25 1.22 -0.63 -9.09
CA ARG A 25 2.31 -0.70 -8.09
C ARG A 25 3.02 0.62 -7.80
N ARG A 26 3.06 1.56 -8.77
CA ARG A 26 3.62 2.91 -8.59
C ARG A 26 2.77 3.80 -7.67
N LEU A 27 1.44 3.70 -7.75
CA LEU A 27 0.53 4.42 -6.83
C LEU A 27 0.58 3.81 -5.43
N ILE A 28 0.63 2.47 -5.33
CA ILE A 28 0.79 1.78 -4.04
C ILE A 28 2.12 2.18 -3.39
N GLY A 29 3.23 2.15 -4.16
CA GLY A 29 4.53 2.60 -3.68
C GLY A 29 4.58 4.09 -3.31
N ALA A 30 3.89 4.96 -4.05
CA ALA A 30 3.79 6.38 -3.71
C ALA A 30 2.99 6.59 -2.40
N GLY A 31 1.88 5.88 -2.21
CA GLY A 31 1.11 5.90 -0.96
C GLY A 31 1.96 5.45 0.24
N ILE A 32 2.68 4.33 0.10
CA ILE A 32 3.61 3.84 1.14
C ILE A 32 4.71 4.89 1.42
N GLY A 33 5.28 5.52 0.40
CA GLY A 33 6.29 6.57 0.56
C GLY A 33 5.76 7.80 1.33
N ILE A 34 4.57 8.29 0.99
CA ILE A 34 3.90 9.39 1.70
C ILE A 34 3.61 9.00 3.15
N GLY A 35 3.10 7.78 3.37
CA GLY A 35 2.81 7.27 4.71
C GLY A 35 4.07 7.13 5.59
N LEU A 36 5.16 6.60 5.04
CA LEU A 36 6.45 6.51 5.73
C LEU A 36 7.03 7.90 6.04
N LEU A 37 6.94 8.86 5.13
CA LEU A 37 7.37 10.25 5.38
C LEU A 37 6.54 10.91 6.49
N GLY A 38 5.21 10.72 6.48
CA GLY A 38 4.34 11.19 7.55
C GLY A 38 4.63 10.54 8.91
N GLY A 39 4.88 9.21 8.92
CA GLY A 39 5.26 8.47 10.12
C GLY A 39 6.64 8.85 10.66
N ALA A 40 7.61 9.12 9.78
CA ALA A 40 8.92 9.64 10.15
C ALA A 40 8.82 11.06 10.72
N TRP A 41 8.05 11.94 10.08
CA TRP A 41 7.81 13.31 10.56
C TRP A 41 7.14 13.31 11.94
N LEU A 42 6.08 12.52 12.12
CA LEU A 42 5.44 12.33 13.43
C LEU A 42 6.41 11.74 14.47
N GLY A 43 7.25 10.78 14.10
CA GLY A 43 8.23 10.16 15.00
C GLY A 43 9.37 11.09 15.43
N VAL A 44 9.70 12.11 14.64
CA VAL A 44 10.72 13.12 14.95
C VAL A 44 10.12 14.35 15.65
N THR A 45 8.85 14.67 15.39
CA THR A 45 8.14 15.81 16.02
C THR A 45 7.41 15.46 17.31
N SER A 46 7.11 14.17 17.55
CA SER A 46 6.60 13.70 18.84
C SER A 46 7.72 13.80 19.87
N SER A 47 7.61 14.76 20.78
CA SER A 47 8.56 14.90 21.88
C SER A 47 8.54 13.65 22.77
N ASP A 48 9.70 13.05 23.01
CA ASP A 48 9.86 11.99 24.00
C ASP A 48 9.39 12.49 25.37
N SER A 49 8.33 11.87 25.88
CA SER A 49 7.86 12.06 27.25
C SER A 49 8.37 10.93 28.14
N TYR A 50 9.06 11.29 29.22
CA TYR A 50 9.58 10.36 30.21
C TYR A 50 8.73 10.48 31.48
N THR A 51 8.11 9.38 31.93
CA THR A 51 7.42 9.35 33.22
C THR A 51 8.27 8.73 34.32
N ALA A 52 8.32 9.39 35.48
CA ALA A 52 8.99 8.87 36.67
C ALA A 52 8.01 8.82 37.85
N ILE A 53 8.11 7.78 38.68
CA ILE A 53 7.10 7.44 39.70
C ILE A 53 7.74 7.40 41.08
N SER A 54 7.16 8.10 42.05
CA SER A 54 7.50 7.98 43.48
C SER A 54 6.26 7.59 44.29
N ASP A 55 6.34 6.49 45.04
CA ASP A 55 5.27 6.05 45.93
C ASP A 55 5.51 6.54 47.36
N VAL A 56 4.55 7.27 47.92
CA VAL A 56 4.56 7.77 49.29
C VAL A 56 3.53 7.01 50.11
N ARG A 57 3.99 6.27 51.12
CA ARG A 57 3.09 5.62 52.09
C ARG A 57 2.73 6.62 53.17
N LEU A 58 1.44 6.98 53.24
CA LEU A 58 0.93 7.82 54.31
C LEU A 58 0.93 7.04 55.62
N ARG A 59 1.23 7.74 56.71
CA ARG A 59 0.85 7.30 58.06
C ARG A 59 -0.30 8.19 58.53
N ALA A 60 -1.24 7.59 59.25
CA ALA A 60 -2.12 8.35 60.10
C ALA A 60 -1.34 8.74 61.37
N PRO A 61 -1.54 9.94 61.95
CA PRO A 61 -1.10 10.18 63.31
C PRO A 61 -1.72 9.13 64.24
N THR A 62 -0.96 8.65 65.20
CA THR A 62 -1.39 7.61 66.16
C THR A 62 -2.63 8.04 66.93
N ASN A 63 -3.44 7.06 67.37
CA ASN A 63 -4.69 7.22 68.11
C ASN A 63 -4.74 8.51 68.95
N ASP A 64 -5.76 9.33 68.70
CA ASP A 64 -6.08 10.50 69.52
C ASP A 64 -6.11 10.08 71.00
N PRO A 65 -5.24 10.62 71.87
CA PRO A 65 -5.20 10.25 73.29
C PRO A 65 -6.49 10.64 74.03
N PHE A 66 -7.36 11.46 73.42
CA PHE A 66 -8.66 11.84 73.92
C PHE A 66 -9.82 11.08 73.26
N ASN A 67 -9.55 10.29 72.21
CA ASN A 67 -10.54 9.44 71.54
C ASN A 67 -9.92 8.16 70.92
N PRO A 68 -9.49 7.19 71.76
CA PRO A 68 -8.81 5.97 71.30
C PRO A 68 -9.70 4.99 70.51
N ALA A 69 -11.00 5.27 70.36
CA ALA A 69 -11.96 4.40 69.66
C ALA A 69 -11.94 4.56 68.12
N VAL A 70 -11.27 5.58 67.59
CA VAL A 70 -11.22 5.84 66.14
C VAL A 70 -10.00 5.16 65.51
N SER A 71 -10.24 4.17 64.66
CA SER A 71 -9.17 3.48 63.91
C SER A 71 -8.40 4.46 63.01
N PRO A 72 -7.06 4.46 62.99
CA PRO A 72 -6.27 5.42 62.21
C PRO A 72 -6.60 5.41 60.71
N ASP A 73 -6.94 4.25 60.14
CA ASP A 73 -7.33 4.10 58.73
C ASP A 73 -8.63 4.82 58.35
N LYS A 74 -9.49 5.13 59.33
CA LYS A 74 -10.71 5.93 59.12
C LYS A 74 -10.47 7.44 59.22
N THR A 75 -9.33 7.87 59.76
CA THR A 75 -8.99 9.31 59.92
C THR A 75 -8.38 9.93 58.65
N VAL A 76 -7.74 9.12 57.80
CA VAL A 76 -7.04 9.59 56.60
C VAL A 76 -7.84 9.28 55.33
N ASN A 77 -8.58 10.26 54.82
CA ASN A 77 -9.27 10.14 53.54
C ASN A 77 -8.28 10.34 52.37
N ILE A 78 -7.83 9.24 51.75
CA ILE A 78 -6.84 9.29 50.64
C ILE A 78 -7.35 10.09 49.43
N GLY A 79 -8.67 10.19 49.23
CA GLY A 79 -9.27 11.03 48.19
C GLY A 79 -9.02 12.52 48.43
N THR A 80 -9.06 12.96 49.69
CA THR A 80 -8.73 14.32 50.13
C THR A 80 -7.22 14.55 50.06
N GLU A 81 -6.41 13.61 50.57
CA GLU A 81 -4.94 13.70 50.54
C GLU A 81 -4.38 13.80 49.11
N ARG A 82 -4.97 13.08 48.15
CA ARG A 82 -4.67 13.21 46.72
C ARG A 82 -4.98 14.61 46.17
N GLN A 83 -6.05 15.26 46.64
CA GLN A 83 -6.38 16.64 46.25
C GLN A 83 -5.42 17.65 46.89
N THR A 84 -5.02 17.44 48.15
CA THR A 84 -3.97 18.22 48.82
C THR A 84 -2.61 18.07 48.10
N ALA A 85 -2.26 16.86 47.67
CA ALA A 85 -1.06 16.58 46.87
C ALA A 85 -1.06 17.26 45.48
N LEU A 86 -2.22 17.63 44.97
CA LEU A 86 -2.43 18.40 43.73
C LEU A 86 -2.73 19.89 43.99
N SER A 87 -2.50 20.38 45.21
CA SER A 87 -2.74 21.78 45.57
C SER A 87 -1.58 22.70 45.16
N ASN A 88 -1.87 23.97 44.88
CA ASN A 88 -0.85 24.98 44.64
C ASN A 88 0.14 25.07 45.82
N SER A 89 -0.32 24.93 47.07
CA SER A 89 0.55 24.95 48.26
C SER A 89 1.61 23.83 48.28
N VAL A 90 1.38 22.68 47.65
CA VAL A 90 2.42 21.65 47.45
C VAL A 90 3.32 22.03 46.28
N ALA A 91 2.75 22.59 45.21
CA ALA A 91 3.49 23.02 44.03
C ALA A 91 4.43 24.20 44.31
N ASP A 92 4.05 25.15 45.17
CA ASP A 92 4.88 26.27 45.65
C ASP A 92 6.12 25.74 46.40
N VAL A 93 5.91 24.91 47.43
CA VAL A 93 7.00 24.30 48.21
C VAL A 93 7.91 23.42 47.33
N ALA A 94 7.35 22.74 46.33
CA ALA A 94 8.14 21.97 45.37
C ALA A 94 8.91 22.87 44.39
N ALA A 95 8.34 24.00 43.95
CA ALA A 95 8.99 24.97 43.08
C ALA A 95 10.17 25.65 43.78
N ASP A 96 10.00 26.06 45.04
CA ASP A 96 11.06 26.59 45.89
C ASP A 96 12.20 25.57 46.07
N ALA A 97 11.86 24.31 46.38
CA ALA A 97 12.83 23.23 46.53
C ALA A 97 13.57 22.84 45.22
N LEU A 98 12.99 23.20 44.06
CA LEU A 98 13.59 23.01 42.72
C LEU A 98 14.29 24.27 42.19
N GLY A 99 14.19 25.42 42.88
CA GLY A 99 14.72 26.70 42.42
C GLY A 99 14.02 27.26 41.18
N LEU A 100 12.73 26.94 40.98
CA LEU A 100 11.98 27.36 39.79
C LEU A 100 11.45 28.80 39.92
N PRO A 101 11.55 29.65 38.87
CA PRO A 101 10.94 30.98 38.88
C PRO A 101 9.42 30.93 39.01
N SER A 102 8.83 31.88 39.74
CA SER A 102 7.41 31.92 40.17
C SER A 102 6.37 31.80 39.05
N GLY A 103 6.74 32.03 37.78
CA GLY A 103 5.86 31.82 36.61
C GLY A 103 5.70 30.36 36.17
N HIS A 104 6.50 29.41 36.67
CA HIS A 104 6.53 28.02 36.20
C HIS A 104 5.59 27.06 36.95
N LEU A 105 4.81 27.53 37.92
CA LEU A 105 3.91 26.65 38.69
C LEU A 105 2.87 25.94 37.78
N GLY A 106 2.37 26.64 36.76
CA GLY A 106 1.47 26.07 35.76
C GLY A 106 2.11 25.02 34.85
N SER A 107 3.42 25.03 34.63
CA SER A 107 4.12 23.97 33.89
C SER A 107 4.55 22.81 34.80
N LEU A 108 4.82 23.08 36.08
CA LEU A 108 5.02 22.05 37.09
C LEU A 108 3.76 21.20 37.26
N MET A 109 2.59 21.84 37.40
CA MET A 109 1.33 21.11 37.59
C MET A 109 0.87 20.31 36.36
N LYS A 110 1.18 20.76 35.13
CA LYS A 110 0.82 20.03 33.90
C LYS A 110 1.47 18.65 33.77
N GLY A 111 2.68 18.48 34.31
CA GLY A 111 3.39 17.20 34.26
C GLY A 111 3.03 16.25 35.41
N LEU A 112 2.31 16.72 36.43
CA LEU A 112 2.04 15.97 37.65
C LEU A 112 0.71 15.21 37.59
N GLN A 113 0.77 13.92 37.91
CA GLN A 113 -0.41 13.10 38.18
C GLN A 113 -0.25 12.40 39.54
N VAL A 114 -1.25 12.52 40.41
CA VAL A 114 -1.28 11.80 41.71
C VAL A 114 -2.43 10.80 41.70
N THR A 115 -2.10 9.53 41.92
CA THR A 115 -3.06 8.40 41.96
C THR A 115 -2.98 7.67 43.30
N ASN A 116 -4.02 6.89 43.62
CA ASN A 116 -4.05 6.01 44.79
C ASN A 116 -4.41 4.59 44.33
N PRO A 117 -3.53 3.59 44.55
CA PRO A 117 -3.88 2.19 44.32
C PRO A 117 -5.05 1.76 45.25
N PRO A 118 -6.03 0.98 44.76
CA PRO A 118 -7.19 0.58 45.55
C PRO A 118 -6.82 -0.11 46.87
N GLN A 119 -7.55 0.23 47.94
CA GLN A 119 -7.34 -0.32 49.29
C GLN A 119 -5.93 -0.08 49.88
N THR A 120 -5.20 0.94 49.42
CA THR A 120 -3.90 1.32 49.99
C THR A 120 -3.91 2.71 50.62
N MET A 121 -2.96 2.95 51.53
CA MET A 121 -2.60 4.28 52.03
C MET A 121 -1.38 4.84 51.26
N VAL A 122 -1.31 4.60 49.95
CA VAL A 122 -0.16 4.99 49.11
C VAL A 122 -0.59 6.04 48.09
N LEU A 123 0.04 7.21 48.13
CA LEU A 123 -0.05 8.17 47.04
C LEU A 123 1.09 7.93 46.06
N ARG A 124 0.72 7.66 44.81
CA ARG A 124 1.65 7.50 43.69
C ARG A 124 1.76 8.81 42.94
N PHE A 125 2.92 9.43 43.00
CA PHE A 125 3.29 10.65 42.29
C PHE A 125 3.99 10.28 40.98
N THR A 126 3.29 10.43 39.86
CA THR A 126 3.86 10.28 38.52
C THR A 126 4.15 11.67 37.95
N TYR A 127 5.34 11.87 37.40
CA TYR A 127 5.71 13.11 36.73
C TYR A 127 6.21 12.87 35.31
N ALA A 128 5.61 13.55 34.32
CA ALA A 128 6.02 13.53 32.92
C ALA A 128 6.91 14.74 32.56
N ALA A 129 8.10 14.50 32.02
CA ALA A 129 9.01 15.54 31.54
C ALA A 129 9.70 15.16 30.22
N THR A 130 10.38 16.12 29.58
CA THR A 130 11.15 15.92 28.33
C THR A 130 12.54 15.31 28.55
N THR A 131 12.99 15.20 29.80
CA THR A 131 14.24 14.49 30.16
C THR A 131 14.01 13.55 31.35
N PRO A 132 14.64 12.37 31.39
CA PRO A 132 14.38 11.38 32.42
C PRO A 132 14.90 11.81 33.81
N GLU A 133 15.99 12.58 33.87
CA GLU A 133 16.51 13.16 35.12
C GLU A 133 15.59 14.25 35.68
N GLU A 134 14.90 15.00 34.83
CA GLU A 134 13.94 16.01 35.25
C GLU A 134 12.64 15.39 35.76
N ALA A 135 12.13 14.35 35.07
CA ALA A 135 10.98 13.59 35.54
C ALA A 135 11.23 13.04 36.96
N ALA A 136 12.37 12.40 37.17
CA ALA A 136 12.75 11.86 38.47
C ALA A 136 12.96 12.93 39.54
N ARG A 137 13.64 14.05 39.22
CA ARG A 137 13.84 15.16 40.18
C ARG A 137 12.52 15.80 40.60
N ARG A 138 11.65 16.13 39.64
CA ARG A 138 10.35 16.78 39.90
C ARG A 138 9.41 15.86 40.69
N ALA A 139 9.30 14.57 40.33
CA ALA A 139 8.51 13.59 41.08
C ALA A 139 8.96 13.47 42.55
N ASN A 140 10.27 13.32 42.79
CA ASN A 140 10.83 13.23 44.15
C ASN A 140 10.65 14.53 44.95
N ALA A 141 10.83 15.70 44.31
CA ALA A 141 10.67 17.00 44.96
C ALA A 141 9.22 17.25 45.39
N ILE A 142 8.24 16.94 44.53
CA ILE A 142 6.81 17.11 44.84
C ILE A 142 6.37 16.11 45.93
N ALA A 143 6.80 14.85 45.84
CA ALA A 143 6.52 13.84 46.88
C ALA A 143 7.07 14.26 48.25
N LYS A 144 8.27 14.87 48.29
CA LYS A 144 8.85 15.44 49.51
C LYS A 144 8.10 16.67 49.99
N ALA A 145 7.82 17.64 49.10
CA ALA A 145 7.10 18.88 49.43
C ALA A 145 5.72 18.61 50.05
N TYR A 146 5.01 17.60 49.56
CA TYR A 146 3.76 17.13 50.15
C TYR A 146 3.95 16.58 51.58
N LEU A 147 4.98 15.76 51.82
CA LEU A 147 5.28 15.25 53.17
C LEU A 147 5.68 16.36 54.13
N ASP A 148 6.49 17.33 53.68
CA ASP A 148 6.92 18.48 54.47
C ASP A 148 5.74 19.41 54.81
N LEU A 149 4.84 19.68 53.84
CA LEU A 149 3.61 20.43 54.08
C LEU A 149 2.68 19.71 55.06
N ARG A 150 2.46 18.40 54.89
CA ARG A 150 1.61 17.59 55.77
C ARG A 150 2.19 17.54 57.19
N LYS A 151 3.50 17.39 57.34
CA LYS A 151 4.19 17.48 58.64
C LYS A 151 3.99 18.86 59.29
N LYS A 152 4.07 19.95 58.51
CA LYS A 152 3.80 21.31 58.99
C LYS A 152 2.35 21.49 59.43
N GLN A 153 1.37 21.00 58.66
CA GLN A 153 -0.03 21.04 59.08
C GLN A 153 -0.24 20.34 60.43
N TRP A 154 0.36 19.17 60.63
CA TRP A 154 0.31 18.47 61.93
C TRP A 154 1.07 19.20 63.05
N SER A 155 2.17 19.91 62.78
CA SER A 155 2.80 20.77 63.80
C SER A 155 1.92 21.93 64.20
N ASP A 156 1.36 22.63 63.22
CA ASP A 156 0.57 23.83 63.44
C ASP A 156 -0.73 23.48 64.22
N LEU A 157 -1.33 22.32 63.94
CA LEU A 157 -2.43 21.76 64.73
C LEU A 157 -2.02 21.40 66.17
N ARG A 158 -0.93 20.64 66.35
CA ARG A 158 -0.44 20.20 67.68
C ARG A 158 -0.06 21.40 68.54
N ASP A 159 0.65 22.37 67.97
CA ASP A 159 1.05 23.60 68.65
C ASP A 159 -0.17 24.47 69.02
N SER A 160 -1.20 24.52 68.15
CA SER A 160 -2.47 25.20 68.46
C SER A 160 -3.26 24.52 69.59
N MET A 161 -3.30 23.19 69.64
CA MET A 161 -3.93 22.45 70.74
C MET A 161 -3.17 22.68 72.05
N VAL A 162 -1.83 22.53 72.04
CA VAL A 162 -0.98 22.77 73.21
C VAL A 162 -1.13 24.21 73.70
N LYS A 163 -1.21 25.20 72.80
CA LYS A 163 -1.49 26.59 73.18
C LYS A 163 -2.84 26.70 73.88
N LYS A 164 -3.91 26.16 73.29
CA LYS A 164 -5.26 26.20 73.88
C LYS A 164 -5.31 25.54 75.27
N THR A 165 -4.58 24.44 75.49
CA THR A 165 -4.49 23.79 76.81
C THR A 165 -3.67 24.63 77.81
N ARG A 166 -2.61 25.33 77.37
CA ARG A 166 -1.88 26.30 78.21
C ARG A 166 -2.74 27.50 78.59
N ASP A 167 -3.47 28.07 77.62
CA ASP A 167 -4.39 29.18 77.84
C ASP A 167 -5.51 28.82 78.87
N GLN A 168 -5.80 27.52 79.06
CA GLN A 168 -6.69 27.00 80.12
C GLN A 168 -5.98 26.69 81.45
N LEU A 169 -4.69 26.33 81.40
CA LEU A 169 -3.85 26.01 82.55
C LEU A 169 -3.49 27.27 83.35
N ASP A 170 -3.11 28.35 82.66
CA ASP A 170 -2.63 29.60 83.26
C ASP A 170 -3.63 30.22 84.28
N PRO A 171 -4.94 30.38 84.00
CA PRO A 171 -5.88 30.91 85.00
C PRO A 171 -6.10 29.95 86.18
N ILE A 172 -6.02 28.64 85.96
CA ILE A 172 -6.13 27.63 87.04
C ILE A 172 -4.89 27.68 87.94
N ALA A 173 -3.70 27.84 87.36
CA ALA A 173 -2.46 28.03 88.09
C ALA A 173 -2.47 29.33 88.91
N GLN A 174 -2.99 30.43 88.34
CA GLN A 174 -3.15 31.69 89.07
C GLN A 174 -4.14 31.57 90.24
N GLN A 175 -5.30 30.94 90.03
CA GLN A 175 -6.28 30.67 91.09
C GLN A 175 -5.70 29.81 92.22
N GLN A 176 -4.90 28.79 91.88
CA GLN A 176 -4.24 27.92 92.85
C GLN A 176 -3.19 28.69 93.67
N HIS A 177 -2.40 29.56 93.01
CA HIS A 177 -1.39 30.38 93.65
C HIS A 177 -1.98 31.44 94.60
N ASP A 178 -3.08 32.08 94.20
CA ASP A 178 -3.75 33.08 95.04
C ASP A 178 -4.52 32.42 96.21
N LEU A 179 -5.12 31.24 96.00
CA LEU A 179 -5.69 30.43 97.08
C LEU A 179 -4.61 29.94 98.07
N ALA A 180 -3.43 29.57 97.59
CA ALA A 180 -2.29 29.18 98.44
C ALA A 180 -1.82 30.33 99.35
N LYS A 181 -1.82 31.58 98.85
CA LYS A 181 -1.53 32.77 99.67
C LYS A 181 -2.60 33.03 100.73
N GLN A 182 -3.88 32.81 100.40
CA GLN A 182 -4.98 32.96 101.37
C GLN A 182 -4.84 31.93 102.49
N LEU A 183 -4.63 30.65 102.14
CA LEU A 183 -4.35 29.55 103.08
C LEU A 183 -3.16 29.85 104.00
N ALA A 184 -2.10 30.46 103.48
CA ALA A 184 -0.92 30.85 104.27
C ALA A 184 -1.18 31.99 105.27
N ASN A 185 -2.22 32.81 105.05
CA ASN A 185 -2.51 34.01 105.83
C ASN A 185 -3.66 33.84 106.86
N GLU A 186 -4.65 32.97 106.61
CA GLU A 186 -5.88 32.92 107.43
C GLU A 186 -5.84 31.98 108.66
N GLY A 187 -4.88 31.06 108.74
CA GLY A 187 -4.76 30.14 109.88
C GLY A 187 -5.86 29.08 109.95
N SER A 188 -5.88 28.30 111.04
CA SER A 188 -6.57 27.00 111.11
C SER A 188 -8.12 27.03 111.10
N ALA A 189 -8.75 28.21 110.98
CA ALA A 189 -10.21 28.35 111.01
C ALA A 189 -10.89 28.24 109.62
N ALA A 190 -10.15 28.37 108.52
CA ALA A 190 -10.67 28.31 107.14
C ALA A 190 -10.42 26.96 106.43
N SER A 191 -9.75 26.02 107.11
CA SER A 191 -8.86 25.06 106.45
C SER A 191 -9.52 24.06 105.48
N ASP A 192 -10.56 23.35 105.90
CA ASP A 192 -11.00 22.14 105.18
C ASP A 192 -11.55 22.44 103.77
N SER A 193 -12.40 23.47 103.65
CA SER A 193 -13.03 23.82 102.37
C SER A 193 -12.07 24.47 101.38
N ALA A 194 -11.04 25.16 101.88
CA ALA A 194 -10.00 25.78 101.06
C ALA A 194 -8.96 24.74 100.60
N SER A 195 -8.57 23.79 101.47
CA SER A 195 -7.73 22.65 101.09
C SER A 195 -8.39 21.78 100.01
N ALA A 196 -9.67 21.45 100.15
CA ALA A 196 -10.40 20.67 99.14
C ALA A 196 -10.44 21.36 97.75
N ARG A 197 -10.50 22.70 97.71
CA ARG A 197 -10.40 23.48 96.46
C ARG A 197 -8.97 23.49 95.90
N TYR A 198 -7.97 23.56 96.75
CA TYR A 198 -6.57 23.49 96.36
C TYR A 198 -6.22 22.13 95.72
N ASP A 199 -6.74 21.03 96.29
CA ASP A 199 -6.56 19.68 95.75
C ASP A 199 -7.29 19.48 94.42
N ASP A 200 -8.50 20.01 94.26
CA ASP A 200 -9.24 20.03 92.98
C ASP A 200 -8.49 20.82 91.88
N LEU A 201 -7.98 22.02 92.20
CA LEU A 201 -7.16 22.81 91.27
C LEU A 201 -5.85 22.09 90.91
N THR A 202 -5.21 21.43 91.89
CA THR A 202 -3.99 20.64 91.67
C THR A 202 -4.26 19.41 90.79
N SER A 203 -5.37 18.72 91.00
CA SER A 203 -5.81 17.59 90.16
C SER A 203 -6.11 18.03 88.71
N LYS A 204 -6.77 19.16 88.52
CA LYS A 204 -6.99 19.79 87.21
C LYS A 204 -5.68 20.19 86.54
N MET A 205 -4.75 20.80 87.27
CA MET A 205 -3.42 21.18 86.77
C MET A 205 -2.63 19.95 86.31
N ASN A 206 -2.61 18.89 87.12
CA ASN A 206 -1.95 17.62 86.76
C ASN A 206 -2.59 16.96 85.53
N THR A 207 -3.92 17.02 85.41
CA THR A 207 -4.65 16.54 84.23
C THR A 207 -4.22 17.30 82.98
N LEU A 208 -4.30 18.63 82.98
CA LEU A 208 -3.94 19.49 81.84
C LEU A 208 -2.45 19.38 81.46
N ASN A 209 -1.54 19.28 82.45
CA ASN A 209 -0.13 19.00 82.19
C ASN A 209 0.09 17.63 81.55
N GLY A 210 -0.67 16.60 81.98
CA GLY A 210 -0.72 15.31 81.32
C GLY A 210 -1.17 15.41 79.86
N GLN A 211 -2.22 16.19 79.58
CA GLN A 211 -2.68 16.44 78.19
C GLN A 211 -1.59 17.10 77.33
N ILE A 212 -0.89 18.12 77.86
CA ILE A 212 0.23 18.79 77.16
C ILE A 212 1.38 17.79 76.90
N ALA A 213 1.72 16.94 77.86
CA ALA A 213 2.74 15.91 77.68
C ALA A 213 2.33 14.90 76.58
N SER A 214 1.09 14.42 76.58
CA SER A 214 0.56 13.55 75.53
C SER A 214 0.56 14.20 74.15
N LEU A 215 0.14 15.47 74.03
CA LEU A 215 0.16 16.22 72.77
C LEU A 215 1.58 16.42 72.23
N ASN A 216 2.56 16.67 73.10
CA ASN A 216 3.97 16.80 72.70
C ASN A 216 4.60 15.46 72.28
N ALA A 217 4.10 14.34 72.80
CA ALA A 217 4.59 12.99 72.50
C ALA A 217 4.02 12.37 71.21
N LEU A 218 3.09 13.04 70.52
CA LEU A 218 2.49 12.55 69.27
C LEU A 218 3.55 12.38 68.15
N ASP A 219 3.55 11.23 67.47
CA ASP A 219 4.38 11.02 66.29
C ASP A 219 3.86 11.88 65.12
N MET A 220 4.71 12.81 64.67
CA MET A 220 4.41 13.76 63.60
C MET A 220 4.86 13.25 62.21
N THR A 221 5.22 11.98 62.09
CA THR A 221 5.67 11.37 60.84
C THR A 221 4.53 11.29 59.84
N ALA A 222 4.42 12.32 58.98
CA ALA A 222 3.42 12.40 57.92
C ALA A 222 3.43 11.20 56.95
N GLY A 223 4.55 10.50 56.80
CA GLY A 223 4.65 9.32 55.96
C GLY A 223 6.09 8.99 55.60
N THR A 224 6.25 7.98 54.77
CA THR A 224 7.55 7.50 54.28
C THR A 224 7.51 7.32 52.77
N VAL A 225 8.51 7.84 52.07
CA VAL A 225 8.73 7.54 50.64
C VAL A 225 9.09 6.06 50.52
N SER A 226 8.19 5.26 49.96
CA SER A 226 8.33 3.81 49.79
C SER A 226 9.13 3.46 48.54
N SER A 227 9.04 4.28 47.49
CA SER A 227 9.90 4.23 46.31
C SER A 227 10.25 5.65 45.88
N LYS A 228 11.54 5.91 45.65
CA LYS A 228 11.99 7.17 45.04
C LYS A 228 11.87 7.05 43.52
N ALA A 229 11.50 8.14 42.87
CA ALA A 229 11.51 8.19 41.42
C ALA A 229 12.95 8.07 40.90
N VAL A 230 13.14 7.15 39.96
CA VAL A 230 14.40 6.92 39.23
C VAL A 230 14.20 7.41 37.80
N ALA A 231 15.27 7.88 37.16
CA ALA A 231 15.25 8.27 35.76
C ALA A 231 14.87 7.06 34.89
N PRO A 232 13.75 7.10 34.12
CA PRO A 232 13.33 5.98 33.28
C PRO A 232 14.32 5.76 32.13
N ALA A 233 14.58 4.49 31.79
CA ALA A 233 15.56 4.11 30.78
C ALA A 233 15.04 4.22 29.32
N ALA A 234 13.74 4.44 29.14
CA ALA A 234 13.08 4.59 27.84
C ALA A 234 12.02 5.70 27.94
N SER A 235 11.65 6.28 26.80
CA SER A 235 10.52 7.20 26.71
C SER A 235 9.19 6.43 26.59
N ASP A 236 8.13 7.03 27.12
CA ASP A 236 6.75 6.53 27.03
C ASP A 236 6.02 7.03 25.76
N GLY A 237 6.74 7.73 24.87
CA GLY A 237 6.20 8.30 23.63
C GLY A 237 6.00 7.27 22.51
N LEU A 238 5.30 7.67 21.44
CA LEU A 238 5.24 6.89 20.21
C LEU A 238 6.57 6.99 19.45
N GLY A 239 7.56 6.24 19.92
CA GLY A 239 8.90 6.23 19.33
C GLY A 239 8.91 5.90 17.83
N LEU A 240 9.99 6.30 17.17
CA LEU A 240 10.20 6.17 15.72
C LEU A 240 9.71 4.85 15.07
N PRO A 241 9.96 3.64 15.61
CA PRO A 241 9.46 2.41 14.97
C PRO A 241 7.93 2.29 14.97
N VAL A 242 7.25 2.79 16.01
CA VAL A 242 5.78 2.75 16.13
C VAL A 242 5.15 3.74 15.16
N SER A 243 5.68 4.97 15.09
CA SER A 243 5.18 6.00 14.18
C SER A 243 5.44 5.65 12.70
N LEU A 244 6.59 5.03 12.39
CA LEU A 244 6.87 4.47 11.06
C LEU A 244 5.93 3.32 10.70
N GLY A 245 5.62 2.42 11.64
CA GLY A 245 4.66 1.33 11.44
C GLY A 245 3.24 1.84 11.15
N LEU A 246 2.78 2.81 11.93
CA LEU A 246 1.49 3.47 11.72
C LEU A 246 1.44 4.21 10.38
N GLY A 247 2.50 4.95 10.06
CA GLY A 247 2.66 5.64 8.78
C GLY A 247 2.64 4.69 7.58
N ALA A 248 3.35 3.55 7.67
CA ALA A 248 3.32 2.51 6.64
C ALA A 248 1.91 1.94 6.42
N ALA A 249 1.17 1.66 7.50
CA ALA A 249 -0.20 1.14 7.41
C ALA A 249 -1.16 2.13 6.72
N VAL A 250 -1.10 3.42 7.10
CA VAL A 250 -1.86 4.50 6.45
C VAL A 250 -1.44 4.67 4.98
N GLY A 251 -0.13 4.58 4.69
CA GLY A 251 0.41 4.65 3.34
C GLY A 251 -0.06 3.53 2.41
N VAL A 252 -0.15 2.29 2.92
CA VAL A 252 -0.75 1.15 2.20
C VAL A 252 -2.22 1.42 1.92
N ALA A 253 -2.99 1.89 2.91
CA ALA A 253 -4.42 2.20 2.72
C ALA A 253 -4.65 3.27 1.65
N LEU A 254 -3.90 4.38 1.69
CA LEU A 254 -3.96 5.45 0.68
C LEU A 254 -3.49 4.97 -0.70
N GLY A 255 -2.44 4.14 -0.75
CA GLY A 255 -1.93 3.55 -1.99
C GLY A 255 -2.92 2.60 -2.66
N LEU A 256 -3.62 1.78 -1.87
CA LEU A 256 -4.69 0.91 -2.34
C LEU A 256 -5.92 1.71 -2.78
N LEU A 257 -6.33 2.74 -2.02
CA LEU A 257 -7.43 3.63 -2.38
C LEU A 257 -7.15 4.34 -3.72
N GLY A 258 -5.96 4.90 -3.91
CA GLY A 258 -5.56 5.56 -5.16
C GLY A 258 -5.49 4.58 -6.35
N ALA A 259 -5.04 3.34 -6.12
CA ALA A 259 -5.08 2.28 -7.13
C ALA A 259 -6.51 1.87 -7.48
N TRP A 260 -7.41 1.77 -6.50
CA TRP A 260 -8.83 1.43 -6.70
C TRP A 260 -9.60 2.54 -7.43
N VAL A 261 -9.43 3.81 -7.04
CA VAL A 261 -10.02 4.95 -7.75
C VAL A 261 -9.56 4.94 -9.21
N ARG A 262 -8.26 4.79 -9.47
CA ARG A 262 -7.76 4.72 -10.85
C ARG A 262 -8.25 3.48 -11.61
N LEU A 263 -8.56 2.38 -10.92
CA LEU A 263 -9.15 1.18 -11.51
C LEU A 263 -10.60 1.40 -11.95
N VAL A 264 -11.41 2.06 -11.11
CA VAL A 264 -12.83 2.37 -11.39
C VAL A 264 -12.98 3.32 -12.59
N PHE A 265 -12.04 4.27 -12.75
CA PHE A 265 -12.04 5.24 -13.87
C PHE A 265 -11.28 4.77 -15.12
N ASP A 266 -10.91 3.48 -15.24
CA ASP A 266 -10.18 2.94 -16.41
C ASP A 266 -11.15 2.24 -17.39
N PRO A 267 -11.46 2.81 -18.58
CA PRO A 267 -12.58 2.35 -19.41
C PRO A 267 -12.21 1.28 -20.47
N SER A 268 -11.00 0.70 -20.39
CA SER A 268 -10.54 -0.28 -21.38
C SER A 268 -11.23 -1.66 -21.22
N PRO A 269 -11.71 -2.29 -22.31
CA PRO A 269 -12.22 -3.65 -22.28
C PRO A 269 -11.04 -4.62 -22.14
N ARG A 270 -11.02 -5.40 -21.06
CA ARG A 270 -9.79 -6.10 -20.61
C ARG A 270 -9.83 -7.62 -20.78
N SER A 271 -11.01 -8.20 -20.97
CA SER A 271 -11.18 -9.62 -21.32
C SER A 271 -11.80 -9.80 -22.72
N PRO A 272 -11.55 -10.94 -23.40
CA PRO A 272 -12.30 -11.32 -24.60
C PRO A 272 -13.81 -11.37 -24.36
N ALA A 273 -14.25 -11.74 -23.14
CA ALA A 273 -15.66 -11.73 -22.76
C ALA A 273 -16.25 -10.30 -22.75
N ASP A 274 -15.49 -9.28 -22.36
CA ASP A 274 -15.96 -7.87 -22.42
C ASP A 274 -16.08 -7.37 -23.85
N VAL A 275 -15.15 -7.76 -24.73
CA VAL A 275 -15.20 -7.46 -26.17
C VAL A 275 -16.43 -8.13 -26.79
N ALA A 276 -16.62 -9.43 -26.55
CA ALA A 276 -17.78 -10.17 -27.04
C ALA A 276 -19.11 -9.55 -26.56
N ARG A 277 -19.18 -9.16 -25.28
CA ARG A 277 -20.37 -8.52 -24.68
C ARG A 277 -20.63 -7.11 -25.23
N ALA A 278 -19.59 -6.34 -25.56
CA ALA A 278 -19.71 -5.00 -26.13
C ALA A 278 -20.15 -5.02 -27.61
N VAL A 279 -19.56 -5.92 -28.39
CA VAL A 279 -19.85 -6.10 -29.83
C VAL A 279 -21.11 -6.94 -30.06
N ARG A 280 -21.53 -7.76 -29.10
CA ARG A 280 -22.59 -8.79 -29.24
C ARG A 280 -22.31 -9.81 -30.35
N ALA A 281 -21.03 -10.18 -30.50
CA ALA A 281 -20.54 -11.19 -31.44
C ALA A 281 -19.35 -11.94 -30.79
N PRO A 282 -19.03 -13.19 -31.18
CA PRO A 282 -17.92 -13.94 -30.61
C PRO A 282 -16.56 -13.27 -30.84
N VAL A 283 -15.62 -13.47 -29.91
CA VAL A 283 -14.20 -13.20 -30.19
C VAL A 283 -13.60 -14.43 -30.86
N LEU A 284 -13.22 -14.28 -32.12
CA LEU A 284 -12.81 -15.41 -32.97
C LEU A 284 -11.38 -15.89 -32.68
N GLY A 285 -10.50 -15.03 -32.15
CA GLY A 285 -9.11 -15.38 -31.83
C GLY A 285 -8.32 -14.22 -31.23
N THR A 286 -7.13 -14.52 -30.67
CA THR A 286 -6.21 -13.52 -30.11
C THR A 286 -4.91 -13.44 -30.91
N LEU A 287 -4.98 -12.73 -32.03
CA LEU A 287 -3.95 -12.71 -33.07
C LEU A 287 -2.62 -12.06 -32.60
N PRO A 288 -1.46 -12.56 -33.05
CA PRO A 288 -0.16 -12.00 -32.70
C PRO A 288 0.07 -10.67 -33.43
N ARG A 289 0.61 -9.67 -32.71
CA ARG A 289 0.85 -8.32 -33.25
C ARG A 289 2.06 -8.31 -34.17
N ILE A 290 1.83 -8.06 -35.46
CA ILE A 290 2.88 -7.85 -36.46
C ILE A 290 3.69 -6.61 -36.03
N THR A 291 5.00 -6.79 -35.83
CA THR A 291 5.91 -5.75 -35.29
C THR A 291 6.97 -5.32 -36.30
N SER A 292 6.93 -5.88 -37.52
CA SER A 292 7.97 -5.74 -38.56
C SER A 292 7.33 -5.45 -39.92
N GLY A 293 8.09 -4.88 -40.85
CA GLY A 293 7.61 -4.39 -42.15
C GLY A 293 7.11 -5.42 -43.18
N ASN A 294 6.91 -6.68 -42.79
CA ASN A 294 6.23 -7.70 -43.60
C ASN A 294 4.86 -7.99 -42.96
N LEU A 295 3.77 -7.85 -43.72
CA LEU A 295 2.42 -8.14 -43.22
C LEU A 295 2.07 -9.63 -43.25
N LEU A 296 2.82 -10.48 -43.95
CA LEU A 296 2.55 -11.92 -44.02
C LEU A 296 3.34 -12.69 -42.95
N LEU A 297 2.60 -13.34 -42.05
CA LEU A 297 3.07 -14.36 -41.10
C LEU A 297 2.69 -15.76 -41.57
N VAL A 298 1.47 -15.89 -42.11
CA VAL A 298 1.00 -17.04 -42.88
C VAL A 298 1.86 -17.14 -44.15
N GLY A 299 2.45 -18.32 -44.38
CA GLY A 299 3.44 -18.54 -45.44
C GLY A 299 4.92 -18.45 -45.05
N GLY A 300 5.23 -17.96 -43.84
CA GLY A 300 6.61 -17.85 -43.33
C GLY A 300 6.99 -18.97 -42.35
N GLN A 301 8.28 -19.06 -41.99
CA GLN A 301 8.81 -20.13 -41.11
C GLN A 301 8.25 -20.12 -39.67
N ASP A 302 7.55 -19.07 -39.24
CA ASP A 302 6.91 -18.95 -37.91
C ASP A 302 5.50 -19.57 -37.87
N SER A 303 5.40 -20.87 -38.19
CA SER A 303 4.11 -21.60 -38.32
C SER A 303 3.17 -21.48 -37.11
N ARG A 304 3.73 -21.29 -35.90
CA ARG A 304 2.97 -21.12 -34.65
C ARG A 304 2.21 -19.80 -34.56
N LEU A 305 2.64 -18.75 -35.27
CA LEU A 305 1.92 -17.47 -35.32
C LEU A 305 0.88 -17.46 -36.42
N ALA A 306 1.12 -18.18 -37.51
CA ALA A 306 0.16 -18.42 -38.60
C ALA A 306 -1.07 -19.20 -38.12
N GLU A 307 -0.91 -20.15 -37.20
CA GLU A 307 -1.99 -21.03 -36.74
C GLU A 307 -3.19 -20.30 -36.11
N GLU A 308 -2.96 -19.18 -35.42
CA GLU A 308 -4.04 -18.33 -34.88
C GLU A 308 -4.86 -17.68 -36.02
N TYR A 309 -4.23 -17.30 -37.13
CA TYR A 309 -4.92 -16.78 -38.32
C TYR A 309 -5.69 -17.88 -39.05
N ARG A 310 -5.10 -19.07 -39.21
CA ARG A 310 -5.80 -20.26 -39.74
C ARG A 310 -7.04 -20.60 -38.91
N SER A 311 -6.93 -20.58 -37.58
CA SER A 311 -8.06 -20.86 -36.69
C SER A 311 -9.19 -19.85 -36.85
N VAL A 312 -8.87 -18.56 -37.03
CA VAL A 312 -9.88 -17.52 -37.32
C VAL A 312 -10.48 -17.70 -38.72
N ALA A 313 -9.66 -17.96 -39.75
CA ALA A 313 -10.14 -18.20 -41.11
C ALA A 313 -11.07 -19.41 -41.19
N PHE A 314 -10.72 -20.52 -40.53
CA PHE A 314 -11.57 -21.71 -40.40
C PHE A 314 -12.90 -21.38 -39.71
N ARG A 315 -12.87 -20.66 -38.57
CA ARG A 315 -14.09 -20.25 -37.86
C ARG A 315 -14.99 -19.35 -38.69
N LEU A 316 -14.43 -18.47 -39.52
CA LEU A 316 -15.17 -17.62 -40.45
C LEU A 316 -15.79 -18.46 -41.57
N ALA A 317 -15.01 -19.35 -42.22
CA ALA A 317 -15.47 -20.18 -43.33
C ALA A 317 -16.66 -21.09 -42.99
N TYR A 318 -16.80 -21.49 -41.72
CA TYR A 318 -17.89 -22.31 -41.20
C TYR A 318 -19.04 -21.51 -40.54
N ASP A 319 -18.99 -20.17 -40.53
CA ASP A 319 -20.13 -19.35 -40.09
C ASP A 319 -21.19 -19.30 -41.20
N GLU A 320 -22.41 -19.78 -40.94
CA GLU A 320 -23.51 -19.82 -41.92
C GLU A 320 -23.85 -18.44 -42.50
N ARG A 321 -23.55 -17.36 -41.77
CA ARG A 321 -23.78 -15.97 -42.21
C ARG A 321 -22.73 -15.47 -43.20
N PHE A 322 -21.65 -16.24 -43.40
CA PHE A 322 -20.52 -15.90 -44.26
C PHE A 322 -20.26 -16.95 -45.35
N SER A 323 -20.60 -18.23 -45.09
CA SER A 323 -20.14 -19.37 -45.89
C SER A 323 -20.67 -19.42 -47.34
N ASP A 324 -21.78 -18.73 -47.62
CA ASP A 324 -22.43 -18.63 -48.93
C ASP A 324 -21.59 -17.79 -49.91
N ARG A 325 -21.50 -16.46 -49.69
CA ARG A 325 -20.83 -15.50 -50.60
C ARG A 325 -19.46 -15.00 -50.14
N ARG A 326 -19.06 -15.23 -48.88
CA ARG A 326 -17.70 -15.00 -48.35
C ARG A 326 -17.09 -13.60 -48.59
N ARG A 327 -17.91 -12.54 -48.49
CA ARG A 327 -17.47 -11.14 -48.57
C ARG A 327 -17.21 -10.59 -47.16
N LEU A 328 -15.93 -10.42 -46.80
CA LEU A 328 -15.48 -10.03 -45.46
C LEU A 328 -15.00 -8.58 -45.41
N LEU A 329 -15.65 -7.72 -44.61
CA LEU A 329 -15.15 -6.38 -44.32
C LEU A 329 -14.31 -6.38 -43.03
N VAL A 330 -13.04 -5.99 -43.12
CA VAL A 330 -12.11 -5.92 -41.99
C VAL A 330 -11.90 -4.46 -41.59
N VAL A 331 -12.24 -4.13 -40.34
CA VAL A 331 -12.24 -2.76 -39.81
C VAL A 331 -11.67 -2.66 -38.40
N ALA A 332 -11.19 -1.48 -38.02
CA ALA A 332 -10.84 -1.14 -36.64
C ALA A 332 -11.78 -0.05 -36.07
N PRO A 333 -11.99 0.05 -34.74
CA PRO A 333 -12.72 1.17 -34.14
C PRO A 333 -11.95 2.49 -34.25
N ARG A 334 -10.67 2.50 -33.87
CA ARG A 334 -9.76 3.66 -33.84
C ARG A 334 -8.33 3.24 -34.14
N GLY A 335 -7.45 4.22 -34.36
CA GLY A 335 -6.01 4.02 -34.56
C GLY A 335 -5.61 4.11 -36.03
N GLY A 336 -4.46 3.56 -36.39
CA GLY A 336 -4.09 3.35 -37.80
C GLY A 336 -4.67 2.05 -38.34
N SER A 337 -4.81 1.96 -39.66
CA SER A 337 -5.30 0.74 -40.35
C SER A 337 -4.31 -0.44 -40.29
N GLU A 338 -3.08 -0.25 -39.80
CA GLU A 338 -2.03 -1.29 -39.69
C GLU A 338 -2.50 -2.62 -39.07
N ALA A 339 -3.22 -2.57 -37.96
CA ALA A 339 -3.71 -3.78 -37.30
C ALA A 339 -4.78 -4.50 -38.15
N ALA A 340 -5.69 -3.74 -38.77
CA ALA A 340 -6.70 -4.29 -39.66
C ALA A 340 -6.08 -4.82 -40.97
N ALA A 341 -5.07 -4.14 -41.50
CA ALA A 341 -4.31 -4.55 -42.68
C ALA A 341 -3.58 -5.88 -42.46
N GLY A 342 -2.87 -6.02 -41.34
CA GLY A 342 -2.22 -7.28 -40.97
C GLY A 342 -3.21 -8.44 -40.83
N VAL A 343 -4.38 -8.20 -40.23
CA VAL A 343 -5.43 -9.22 -40.15
C VAL A 343 -5.99 -9.56 -41.53
N ALA A 344 -6.32 -8.56 -42.35
CA ALA A 344 -6.87 -8.77 -43.69
C ALA A 344 -5.91 -9.57 -44.58
N SER A 345 -4.61 -9.23 -44.59
CA SER A 345 -3.60 -9.94 -45.39
C SER A 345 -3.36 -11.38 -44.93
N ASN A 346 -3.29 -11.65 -43.62
CA ASN A 346 -3.09 -13.02 -43.15
C ASN A 346 -4.35 -13.87 -43.27
N LEU A 347 -5.56 -13.28 -43.16
CA LEU A 347 -6.79 -14.01 -43.47
C LEU A 347 -6.87 -14.32 -44.97
N ALA A 348 -6.48 -13.39 -45.84
CA ALA A 348 -6.41 -13.64 -47.28
C ALA A 348 -5.47 -14.81 -47.61
N ALA A 349 -4.24 -14.80 -47.06
CA ALA A 349 -3.32 -15.93 -47.17
C ALA A 349 -3.86 -17.24 -46.57
N SER A 350 -4.57 -17.18 -45.44
CA SER A 350 -5.17 -18.36 -44.80
C SER A 350 -6.31 -18.97 -45.62
N PHE A 351 -7.11 -18.13 -46.31
CA PHE A 351 -8.14 -18.62 -47.23
C PHE A 351 -7.50 -19.21 -48.50
N ALA A 352 -6.44 -18.60 -49.03
CA ALA A 352 -5.70 -19.14 -50.18
C ALA A 352 -5.08 -20.51 -49.88
N GLU A 353 -4.53 -20.71 -48.66
CA GLU A 353 -4.03 -21.99 -48.18
C GLU A 353 -5.10 -23.10 -48.16
N THR A 354 -6.38 -22.74 -48.01
CA THR A 354 -7.51 -23.67 -48.13
C THR A 354 -8.02 -23.89 -49.57
N GLY A 355 -7.26 -23.42 -50.57
CA GLY A 355 -7.58 -23.56 -51.99
C GLY A 355 -8.70 -22.63 -52.48
N LYS A 356 -8.90 -21.48 -51.83
CA LYS A 356 -9.86 -20.45 -52.26
C LYS A 356 -9.23 -19.46 -53.24
N ASP A 357 -10.03 -18.96 -54.16
CA ASP A 357 -9.66 -17.88 -55.07
C ASP A 357 -9.86 -16.55 -54.32
N VAL A 358 -8.78 -16.01 -53.74
CA VAL A 358 -8.89 -14.92 -52.77
C VAL A 358 -8.55 -13.57 -53.39
N LEU A 359 -9.44 -12.61 -53.18
CA LEU A 359 -9.28 -11.23 -53.63
C LEU A 359 -9.25 -10.27 -52.43
N LEU A 360 -8.10 -9.64 -52.18
CA LEU A 360 -7.91 -8.64 -51.14
C LEU A 360 -8.06 -7.23 -51.72
N ILE A 361 -9.10 -6.49 -51.32
CA ILE A 361 -9.41 -5.13 -51.79
C ILE A 361 -9.03 -4.11 -50.72
N GLU A 362 -8.19 -3.14 -51.05
CA GLU A 362 -7.79 -2.06 -50.15
C GLU A 362 -8.68 -0.82 -50.26
N ALA A 363 -9.81 -0.83 -49.56
CA ALA A 363 -10.73 0.31 -49.47
C ALA A 363 -10.28 1.45 -48.55
N ASP A 364 -9.12 1.36 -47.87
CA ASP A 364 -8.45 2.51 -47.25
C ASP A 364 -7.78 3.40 -48.31
N LEU A 365 -8.61 4.14 -49.04
CA LEU A 365 -8.19 5.11 -50.05
C LEU A 365 -7.57 6.40 -49.45
N ARG A 366 -7.48 6.52 -48.12
CA ARG A 366 -6.84 7.68 -47.45
C ARG A 366 -5.37 7.38 -47.18
N THR A 367 -5.10 6.21 -46.64
CA THR A 367 -3.78 5.73 -46.25
C THR A 367 -3.45 4.37 -46.87
N PRO A 368 -3.54 4.22 -48.21
CA PRO A 368 -3.21 2.95 -48.87
C PRO A 368 -1.74 2.60 -48.62
N SER A 369 -1.51 1.33 -48.27
CA SER A 369 -0.23 0.81 -47.82
C SER A 369 0.03 -0.66 -48.21
N LEU A 370 -0.99 -1.43 -48.61
CA LEU A 370 -0.84 -2.87 -48.85
C LEU A 370 0.19 -3.19 -49.94
N THR A 371 0.21 -2.49 -51.07
CA THR A 371 1.16 -2.76 -52.17
C THR A 371 2.61 -2.81 -51.70
N GLY A 372 3.04 -1.78 -50.95
CA GLY A 372 4.42 -1.66 -50.47
C GLY A 372 4.75 -2.62 -49.33
N ARG A 373 3.75 -2.97 -48.51
CA ARG A 373 3.93 -3.83 -47.32
C ARG A 373 3.79 -5.33 -47.60
N LEU A 374 3.15 -5.70 -48.71
CA LEU A 374 3.06 -7.06 -49.24
C LEU A 374 4.09 -7.35 -50.33
N ARG A 375 4.90 -6.35 -50.72
CA ARG A 375 5.90 -6.45 -51.81
C ARG A 375 5.30 -6.96 -53.13
N ALA A 376 4.04 -6.60 -53.40
CA ALA A 376 3.33 -7.03 -54.60
C ALA A 376 4.03 -6.45 -55.85
N ASN A 377 4.47 -7.32 -56.76
CA ASN A 377 5.23 -6.91 -57.94
C ASN A 377 4.32 -6.16 -58.93
N SER A 378 4.48 -4.84 -59.01
CA SER A 378 3.62 -3.96 -59.82
C SER A 378 4.15 -3.73 -61.23
N THR A 379 3.42 -4.22 -62.25
CA THR A 379 3.56 -3.75 -63.64
C THR A 379 2.48 -2.75 -64.06
N SER A 380 1.35 -2.66 -63.35
CA SER A 380 0.33 -1.61 -63.56
C SER A 380 -0.56 -1.43 -62.33
N ARG A 381 -1.11 -0.22 -62.11
CA ARG A 381 -2.02 0.08 -60.99
C ARG A 381 -3.50 0.02 -61.40
N PRO A 382 -4.37 -0.73 -60.70
CA PRO A 382 -5.81 -0.73 -60.97
C PRO A 382 -6.45 0.61 -60.60
N GLY A 383 -7.00 1.28 -61.61
CA GLY A 383 -7.75 2.54 -61.43
C GLY A 383 -9.17 2.33 -60.90
N TRP A 384 -9.39 1.34 -60.03
CA TRP A 384 -10.75 0.95 -59.61
C TRP A 384 -11.47 2.06 -58.84
N SER A 385 -10.70 2.86 -58.11
CA SER A 385 -11.13 4.01 -57.32
C SER A 385 -11.26 5.30 -58.15
N LEU A 386 -10.79 5.31 -59.40
CA LEU A 386 -10.85 6.49 -60.28
C LEU A 386 -12.29 6.80 -60.72
N PRO A 387 -12.58 8.05 -61.13
CA PRO A 387 -13.90 8.44 -61.65
C PRO A 387 -14.34 7.60 -62.86
N PRO A 388 -15.65 7.52 -63.15
CA PRO A 388 -16.16 6.79 -64.32
C PRO A 388 -15.49 7.23 -65.62
N ASP A 389 -15.29 8.55 -65.75
CA ASP A 389 -14.82 9.28 -66.94
C ASP A 389 -13.32 9.09 -67.23
N SER A 390 -12.61 8.22 -66.49
CA SER A 390 -11.23 7.83 -66.78
C SER A 390 -11.19 6.57 -67.66
N ASP A 391 -11.19 6.75 -68.97
CA ASP A 391 -11.20 5.66 -69.97
C ASP A 391 -9.94 4.76 -69.93
N GLU A 392 -8.85 5.18 -69.28
CA GLU A 392 -7.59 4.43 -69.21
C GLU A 392 -7.59 3.21 -68.27
N ALA A 393 -8.66 2.95 -67.51
CA ALA A 393 -8.68 1.90 -66.46
C ALA A 393 -9.54 0.68 -66.85
N GLY A 394 -8.92 -0.27 -67.57
CA GLY A 394 -9.50 -1.59 -67.85
C GLY A 394 -9.96 -2.30 -66.58
N TRP A 395 -11.22 -2.76 -66.59
CA TRP A 395 -11.95 -3.26 -65.43
C TRP A 395 -12.50 -4.68 -65.68
N PRO A 396 -12.35 -5.66 -64.77
CA PRO A 396 -11.40 -5.77 -63.67
C PRO A 396 -10.13 -6.57 -64.05
N GLY A 397 -10.14 -7.30 -65.17
CA GLY A 397 -9.21 -8.40 -65.48
C GLY A 397 -7.84 -8.05 -66.08
N GLN A 398 -7.24 -6.89 -65.75
CA GLN A 398 -5.91 -6.52 -66.27
C GLN A 398 -4.92 -6.00 -65.23
N ARG A 399 -5.34 -5.78 -63.97
CA ARG A 399 -4.52 -5.07 -62.96
C ARG A 399 -4.72 -5.56 -61.52
N GLN A 400 -5.07 -6.83 -61.34
CA GLN A 400 -4.91 -7.51 -60.05
C GLN A 400 -3.40 -7.75 -59.82
N LEU A 401 -2.90 -7.51 -58.61
CA LEU A 401 -1.51 -7.77 -58.25
C LEU A 401 -1.44 -9.09 -57.48
N GLN A 402 -0.83 -10.12 -58.08
CA GLN A 402 -0.61 -11.39 -57.38
C GLN A 402 0.37 -11.19 -56.20
N VAL A 403 -0.04 -11.64 -55.01
CA VAL A 403 0.78 -11.66 -53.80
C VAL A 403 1.17 -13.09 -53.50
N ASP A 404 2.48 -13.34 -53.48
CA ASP A 404 3.07 -14.60 -53.05
C ASP A 404 3.00 -14.72 -51.52
N ALA A 405 2.30 -15.75 -51.04
CA ALA A 405 2.18 -16.12 -49.62
C ALA A 405 2.94 -17.42 -49.31
N GLY A 406 3.97 -17.77 -50.10
CA GLY A 406 4.89 -18.87 -49.83
C GLY A 406 4.19 -20.22 -49.77
N GLU A 407 4.35 -20.96 -48.67
CA GLU A 407 3.71 -22.27 -48.46
C GLU A 407 2.16 -22.20 -48.46
N SER A 408 1.59 -21.01 -48.25
CA SER A 408 0.14 -20.76 -48.24
C SER A 408 -0.43 -20.41 -49.63
N GLY A 409 0.38 -20.51 -50.69
CA GLY A 409 -0.03 -20.24 -52.07
C GLY A 409 0.04 -18.75 -52.44
N SER A 410 -0.92 -18.26 -53.23
CA SER A 410 -0.98 -16.86 -53.66
C SER A 410 -2.41 -16.34 -53.68
N PHE A 411 -2.59 -15.04 -53.49
CA PHE A 411 -3.88 -14.36 -53.61
C PHE A 411 -3.75 -13.06 -54.40
N ASP A 412 -4.87 -12.56 -54.93
CA ASP A 412 -4.89 -11.33 -55.71
C ASP A 412 -5.14 -10.11 -54.83
N LEU A 413 -4.36 -9.05 -55.03
CA LEU A 413 -4.50 -7.76 -54.38
C LEU A 413 -5.03 -6.72 -55.36
N VAL A 414 -6.12 -6.06 -54.98
CA VAL A 414 -6.63 -4.84 -55.61
C VAL A 414 -6.21 -3.66 -54.73
N PRO A 415 -5.02 -3.06 -54.95
CA PRO A 415 -4.50 -1.99 -54.10
C PRO A 415 -5.33 -0.72 -54.19
N GLY A 416 -5.34 0.06 -53.11
CA GLY A 416 -6.04 1.34 -53.04
C GLY A 416 -5.19 2.46 -53.63
N GLU A 417 -5.85 3.53 -54.08
CA GLU A 417 -5.17 4.76 -54.51
C GLU A 417 -5.81 5.99 -53.88
N ARG A 418 -5.00 7.01 -53.58
CA ARG A 418 -5.50 8.26 -52.99
C ARG A 418 -6.34 9.03 -53.98
N VAL A 419 -7.64 9.16 -53.67
CA VAL A 419 -8.61 9.87 -54.49
C VAL A 419 -9.14 11.13 -53.81
N ARG A 420 -9.55 12.12 -54.62
CA ARG A 420 -10.12 13.38 -54.12
C ARG A 420 -11.47 13.22 -53.42
N ASN A 421 -12.25 12.21 -53.80
CA ASN A 421 -13.56 11.93 -53.20
C ASN A 421 -13.70 10.42 -52.92
N VAL A 422 -13.33 10.01 -51.70
CA VAL A 422 -13.37 8.61 -51.25
C VAL A 422 -14.79 8.06 -51.29
N ALA A 423 -15.79 8.83 -50.84
CA ALA A 423 -17.19 8.39 -50.85
C ALA A 423 -17.68 8.01 -52.25
N ARG A 424 -17.46 8.86 -53.27
CA ARG A 424 -17.86 8.57 -54.67
C ARG A 424 -17.14 7.35 -55.23
N ALA A 425 -15.87 7.12 -54.86
CA ALA A 425 -15.12 5.94 -55.28
C ALA A 425 -15.71 4.66 -54.66
N LEU A 426 -15.95 4.66 -53.34
CA LEU A 426 -16.50 3.51 -52.62
C LEU A 426 -17.96 3.19 -53.02
N THR A 427 -18.81 4.21 -53.23
CA THR A 427 -20.20 3.97 -53.63
C THR A 427 -20.36 3.59 -55.12
N SER A 428 -19.29 3.55 -55.91
CA SER A 428 -19.35 3.33 -57.35
C SER A 428 -19.85 1.92 -57.75
N ALA A 429 -20.47 1.84 -58.94
CA ALA A 429 -20.83 0.57 -59.57
C ALA A 429 -19.60 -0.31 -59.87
N ARG A 430 -18.42 0.33 -60.03
CA ARG A 430 -17.11 -0.32 -60.04
C ARG A 430 -16.93 -1.15 -58.76
N VAL A 431 -16.81 -0.53 -57.59
CA VAL A 431 -16.60 -1.28 -56.31
C VAL A 431 -17.62 -2.38 -56.07
N THR A 432 -18.87 -2.15 -56.44
CA THR A 432 -19.94 -3.16 -56.35
C THR A 432 -19.56 -4.44 -57.10
N ARG A 433 -19.11 -4.34 -58.36
CA ARG A 433 -18.68 -5.49 -59.19
C ARG A 433 -17.45 -6.22 -58.67
N LEU A 434 -16.53 -5.54 -57.98
CA LEU A 434 -15.37 -6.21 -57.34
C LEU A 434 -15.81 -7.04 -56.13
N ILE A 435 -16.79 -6.56 -55.36
CA ILE A 435 -17.32 -7.30 -54.20
C ILE A 435 -18.21 -8.47 -54.67
N GLU A 436 -18.89 -8.31 -55.81
CA GLU A 436 -19.66 -9.38 -56.49
C GLU A 436 -18.78 -10.48 -57.10
N GLU A 437 -17.47 -10.28 -57.26
CA GLU A 437 -16.53 -11.34 -57.71
C GLU A 437 -16.54 -12.57 -56.75
N ALA A 438 -16.92 -12.33 -55.49
CA ALA A 438 -17.16 -13.35 -54.46
C ALA A 438 -18.33 -14.31 -54.76
N ASP A 439 -19.24 -13.99 -55.68
CA ASP A 439 -20.36 -14.87 -56.04
C ASP A 439 -19.92 -16.12 -56.82
N SER A 440 -18.64 -16.19 -57.21
CA SER A 440 -18.02 -17.40 -57.75
C SER A 440 -17.88 -18.46 -56.65
N PRO A 441 -18.28 -19.74 -56.84
CA PRO A 441 -18.41 -20.72 -55.74
C PRO A 441 -17.15 -20.97 -54.88
N ASN A 442 -15.97 -20.71 -55.43
CA ASN A 442 -14.69 -20.88 -54.75
C ASN A 442 -13.99 -19.55 -54.38
N ALA A 443 -14.58 -18.41 -54.72
CA ALA A 443 -14.01 -17.11 -54.38
C ALA A 443 -14.16 -16.77 -52.89
N THR A 444 -13.36 -15.80 -52.43
CA THR A 444 -13.48 -15.15 -51.12
C THR A 444 -12.91 -13.73 -51.22
N VAL A 445 -13.75 -12.73 -50.96
CA VAL A 445 -13.35 -11.31 -51.07
C VAL A 445 -13.11 -10.75 -49.67
N VAL A 446 -11.91 -10.26 -49.40
CA VAL A 446 -11.54 -9.58 -48.16
C VAL A 446 -11.36 -8.09 -48.44
N VAL A 447 -12.14 -7.24 -47.78
CA VAL A 447 -12.11 -5.78 -47.97
C VAL A 447 -11.51 -5.13 -46.72
N LEU A 448 -10.38 -4.44 -46.87
CA LEU A 448 -9.77 -3.63 -45.83
C LEU A 448 -10.32 -2.20 -45.88
N ALA A 449 -10.96 -1.73 -44.81
CA ALA A 449 -11.46 -0.36 -44.72
C ALA A 449 -10.85 0.42 -43.53
N PRO A 450 -10.81 1.77 -43.59
CA PRO A 450 -10.21 2.57 -42.55
C PRO A 450 -11.07 2.61 -41.26
N PRO A 451 -10.56 3.13 -40.13
CA PRO A 451 -11.24 3.03 -38.84
C PRO A 451 -12.61 3.72 -38.80
N VAL A 452 -13.64 2.99 -38.38
CA VAL A 452 -15.06 3.40 -38.51
C VAL A 452 -15.40 4.63 -37.68
N LEU A 453 -14.76 4.83 -36.52
CA LEU A 453 -15.00 6.01 -35.67
C LEU A 453 -14.18 7.24 -36.11
N ALA A 454 -13.32 7.10 -37.11
CA ALA A 454 -12.59 8.21 -37.74
C ALA A 454 -13.22 8.61 -39.08
N TYR A 455 -13.70 7.64 -39.86
CA TYR A 455 -14.24 7.87 -41.20
C TYR A 455 -15.46 6.98 -41.49
N ALA A 456 -16.47 7.55 -42.16
CA ALA A 456 -17.68 6.82 -42.58
C ALA A 456 -17.45 5.87 -43.78
N ASP A 457 -16.25 5.88 -44.37
CA ASP A 457 -15.86 5.11 -45.56
C ASP A 457 -16.25 3.63 -45.48
N ALA A 458 -15.99 2.99 -44.34
CA ALA A 458 -16.36 1.59 -44.12
C ALA A 458 -17.87 1.36 -44.17
N LEU A 459 -18.68 2.31 -43.66
CA LEU A 459 -20.14 2.20 -43.62
C LEU A 459 -20.77 2.24 -45.02
N ALA A 460 -20.08 2.82 -46.02
CA ALA A 460 -20.51 2.83 -47.41
C ALA A 460 -20.28 1.49 -48.16
N LEU A 461 -19.75 0.48 -47.46
CA LEU A 461 -19.50 -0.88 -47.98
C LEU A 461 -20.23 -1.96 -47.18
N VAL A 462 -20.79 -1.60 -46.02
CA VAL A 462 -21.40 -2.52 -45.05
C VAL A 462 -22.60 -3.27 -45.62
N ASP A 463 -23.36 -2.65 -46.52
CA ASP A 463 -24.52 -3.19 -47.22
C ASP A 463 -24.18 -4.15 -48.37
N ARG A 464 -22.90 -4.23 -48.76
CA ARG A 464 -22.42 -5.02 -49.92
C ARG A 464 -21.66 -6.28 -49.51
N VAL A 465 -21.29 -6.39 -48.23
CA VAL A 465 -20.57 -7.52 -47.65
C VAL A 465 -21.48 -8.37 -46.78
N ASP A 466 -21.19 -9.67 -46.65
CA ASP A 466 -21.99 -10.58 -45.84
C ASP A 466 -21.69 -10.44 -44.34
N GLY A 467 -20.46 -9.99 -44.03
CA GLY A 467 -20.02 -9.89 -42.65
C GLY A 467 -18.87 -8.94 -42.39
N VAL A 468 -18.88 -8.35 -41.19
CA VAL A 468 -17.86 -7.43 -40.69
C VAL A 468 -17.07 -8.08 -39.55
N LEU A 469 -15.74 -8.04 -39.66
CA LEU A 469 -14.78 -8.44 -38.64
C LEU A 469 -14.16 -7.21 -37.97
N ILE A 470 -14.35 -7.11 -36.66
CA ILE A 470 -13.81 -5.99 -35.88
C ILE A 470 -12.44 -6.35 -35.30
N VAL A 471 -11.40 -5.69 -35.79
CA VAL A 471 -10.04 -5.80 -35.30
C VAL A 471 -9.81 -4.78 -34.19
N CYS A 472 -9.51 -5.25 -32.98
CA CYS A 472 -9.29 -4.39 -31.83
C CYS A 472 -7.96 -4.69 -31.12
N ASP A 473 -7.32 -3.63 -30.62
CA ASP A 473 -6.24 -3.73 -29.65
C ASP A 473 -6.83 -3.32 -28.28
N PRO A 474 -6.95 -4.23 -27.30
CA PRO A 474 -7.54 -3.95 -25.98
C PRO A 474 -6.89 -2.80 -25.20
N ARG A 475 -5.75 -2.27 -25.67
CA ARG A 475 -5.04 -1.13 -25.08
C ARG A 475 -5.41 0.22 -25.68
N SER A 476 -5.98 0.25 -26.90
CA SER A 476 -6.23 1.50 -27.65
C SER A 476 -7.71 1.82 -27.85
N VAL A 477 -8.61 0.89 -27.56
CA VAL A 477 -10.06 1.06 -27.67
C VAL A 477 -10.72 1.02 -26.29
N HIS A 478 -11.79 1.77 -26.09
CA HIS A 478 -12.62 1.70 -24.90
C HIS A 478 -13.87 0.83 -25.14
N ARG A 479 -14.53 0.39 -24.07
CA ARG A 479 -15.80 -0.35 -24.20
C ARG A 479 -16.86 0.44 -24.98
N ALA A 480 -16.92 1.77 -24.78
CA ALA A 480 -17.81 2.66 -25.51
C ALA A 480 -17.52 2.69 -27.02
N ASP A 481 -16.25 2.60 -27.43
CA ASP A 481 -15.87 2.55 -28.84
C ASP A 481 -16.38 1.27 -29.51
N LEU A 482 -16.28 0.12 -28.82
CA LEU A 482 -16.78 -1.19 -29.30
C LEU A 482 -18.30 -1.25 -29.41
N VAL A 483 -19.03 -0.64 -28.47
CA VAL A 483 -20.49 -0.50 -28.59
C VAL A 483 -20.84 0.41 -29.77
N ARG A 484 -20.14 1.54 -29.92
CA ARG A 484 -20.45 2.53 -30.95
C ARG A 484 -20.16 2.05 -32.38
N ILE A 485 -19.03 1.37 -32.62
CA ILE A 485 -18.77 0.78 -33.94
C ILE A 485 -19.84 -0.26 -34.32
N ARG A 486 -20.27 -1.09 -33.37
CA ARG A 486 -21.34 -2.07 -33.58
C ARG A 486 -22.68 -1.40 -33.93
N GLU A 487 -23.06 -0.35 -33.19
CA GLU A 487 -24.26 0.44 -33.50
C GLU A 487 -24.22 1.02 -34.92
N LEU A 488 -23.07 1.57 -35.34
CA LEU A 488 -22.91 2.15 -36.68
C LEU A 488 -22.98 1.08 -37.79
N ILE A 489 -22.32 -0.07 -37.61
CA ILE A 489 -22.38 -1.19 -38.56
C ILE A 489 -23.81 -1.74 -38.66
N THR A 490 -24.44 -2.05 -37.52
CA THR A 490 -25.81 -2.61 -37.50
C THR A 490 -26.82 -1.60 -38.04
N GLY A 491 -26.65 -0.31 -37.75
CA GLY A 491 -27.49 0.77 -38.27
C GLY A 491 -27.34 1.02 -39.77
N ALA A 492 -26.20 0.63 -40.36
CA ALA A 492 -25.97 0.62 -41.80
C ALA A 492 -26.41 -0.70 -42.48
N GLY A 493 -27.08 -1.61 -41.76
CA GLY A 493 -27.57 -2.89 -42.28
C GLY A 493 -26.60 -4.07 -42.15
N GLY A 494 -25.45 -3.88 -41.51
CA GLY A 494 -24.37 -4.87 -41.46
C GLY A 494 -24.49 -5.93 -40.37
N THR A 495 -24.04 -7.14 -40.70
CA THR A 495 -23.83 -8.23 -39.74
C THR A 495 -22.40 -8.20 -39.19
N VAL A 496 -22.24 -8.14 -37.87
CA VAL A 496 -20.93 -8.36 -37.24
C VAL A 496 -20.74 -9.86 -37.01
N LEU A 497 -19.77 -10.47 -37.68
CA LEU A 497 -19.46 -11.89 -37.52
C LEU A 497 -18.77 -12.15 -36.18
N GLY A 498 -17.82 -11.28 -35.83
CA GLY A 498 -17.04 -11.39 -34.61
C GLY A 498 -16.03 -10.27 -34.44
N ALA A 499 -15.20 -10.40 -33.41
CA ALA A 499 -14.05 -9.54 -33.17
C ALA A 499 -12.76 -10.37 -33.03
N VAL A 500 -11.62 -9.77 -33.34
CA VAL A 500 -10.29 -10.32 -33.03
C VAL A 500 -9.51 -9.33 -32.19
N THR A 501 -8.85 -9.85 -31.16
CA THR A 501 -8.04 -9.06 -30.23
C THR A 501 -6.56 -9.28 -30.48
N HIS A 502 -5.73 -8.25 -30.37
CA HIS A 502 -4.28 -8.45 -30.43
C HIS A 502 -3.68 -8.95 -29.11
N SER A 503 -2.85 -9.99 -29.18
CA SER A 503 -2.02 -10.44 -28.07
C SER A 503 -1.07 -9.33 -27.63
N ALA A 504 -0.90 -9.18 -26.32
CA ALA A 504 0.24 -8.43 -25.78
C ALA A 504 1.55 -9.06 -26.31
N PRO A 505 2.55 -8.30 -26.80
CA PRO A 505 3.89 -8.83 -26.98
C PRO A 505 4.33 -9.46 -25.66
N ARG A 506 4.44 -10.79 -25.64
CA ARG A 506 4.96 -11.52 -24.49
C ARG A 506 6.39 -11.03 -24.32
N GLN A 507 6.67 -10.34 -23.21
CA GLN A 507 8.05 -10.19 -22.77
C GLN A 507 8.65 -11.60 -22.76
N PRO A 508 9.76 -11.85 -23.49
CA PRO A 508 10.34 -13.18 -23.55
C PRO A 508 10.70 -13.58 -22.12
N GLY A 509 9.91 -14.50 -21.57
CA GLY A 509 9.97 -14.84 -20.16
C GLY A 509 11.38 -15.32 -19.84
N ARG A 510 12.01 -14.73 -18.82
CA ARG A 510 13.25 -15.25 -18.24
C ARG A 510 12.98 -16.69 -17.85
N ARG A 511 13.43 -17.63 -18.69
CA ARG A 511 13.20 -19.06 -18.51
C ARG A 511 13.73 -19.45 -17.14
N ALA A 512 12.85 -19.94 -16.28
CA ALA A 512 13.25 -20.61 -15.06
C ALA A 512 13.91 -21.94 -15.43
N ALA A 513 15.23 -21.91 -15.65
CA ALA A 513 16.02 -23.09 -15.91
C ALA A 513 16.19 -23.91 -14.61
N LYS A 514 15.26 -24.84 -14.36
CA LYS A 514 15.35 -25.85 -13.30
C LYS A 514 15.08 -27.27 -13.83
N SER A 515 16.03 -27.75 -14.63
CA SER A 515 16.38 -29.15 -14.84
C SER A 515 17.66 -29.13 -15.69
N GLY A 516 18.79 -29.74 -15.34
CA GLY A 516 19.00 -30.82 -14.40
C GLY A 516 19.60 -32.01 -15.14
N HIS A 517 20.88 -31.94 -15.52
CA HIS A 517 21.70 -33.11 -15.84
C HIS A 517 23.21 -32.83 -15.68
N ARG A 518 23.95 -33.86 -15.29
CA ARG A 518 25.42 -33.88 -15.16
C ARG A 518 26.06 -34.37 -16.45
N SER A 519 27.04 -33.63 -16.96
CA SER A 519 28.15 -34.02 -17.85
C SER A 519 28.96 -32.73 -18.10
N GLY A 520 30.29 -32.65 -18.14
CA GLY A 520 31.31 -33.68 -18.31
C GLY A 520 32.26 -33.20 -19.42
N GLY A 521 33.52 -32.87 -19.09
CA GLY A 521 34.57 -32.52 -20.05
C GLY A 521 34.53 -31.10 -20.64
N ARG A 522 35.49 -30.25 -20.25
CA ARG A 522 35.79 -28.96 -20.90
C ARG A 522 37.09 -29.09 -21.70
N ALA A 523 36.98 -29.35 -23.00
CA ALA A 523 38.07 -29.20 -23.95
C ALA A 523 37.98 -27.82 -24.62
N VAL A 524 39.11 -27.12 -24.72
CA VAL A 524 39.19 -25.75 -25.27
C VAL A 524 39.80 -25.81 -26.66
N ASN A 525 39.02 -25.47 -27.70
CA ASN A 525 39.56 -25.22 -29.04
C ASN A 525 39.94 -23.74 -29.21
N ARG A 526 41.18 -23.51 -29.65
CA ARG A 526 41.68 -22.21 -30.14
C ARG A 526 41.37 -22.09 -31.65
N PRO A 527 41.06 -20.89 -32.16
CA PRO A 527 41.36 -20.51 -33.53
C PRO A 527 42.80 -19.99 -33.66
N ALA A 528 43.38 -20.09 -34.86
CA ALA A 528 44.64 -19.42 -35.25
C ALA A 528 44.43 -17.89 -35.28
N GLN A 529 45.38 -17.02 -34.90
CA GLN A 529 46.70 -16.76 -35.51
C GLN A 529 46.64 -16.39 -37.01
N ASN A 530 46.70 -15.09 -37.27
CA ASN A 530 47.62 -14.46 -38.23
C ASN A 530 47.64 -12.95 -37.95
N GLU A 531 48.78 -12.44 -37.47
CA GLU A 531 49.17 -11.03 -37.52
C GLU A 531 50.50 -10.96 -38.28
N GLU A 532 50.64 -9.99 -39.18
CA GLU A 532 51.87 -9.73 -39.92
C GLU A 532 52.84 -8.84 -39.10
N ALA A 533 54.14 -8.95 -39.36
CA ALA A 533 55.19 -8.09 -38.76
C ALA A 533 55.09 -6.64 -39.31
N GLY A 534 55.62 -5.58 -38.69
CA GLY A 534 56.41 -5.38 -37.45
C GLY A 534 56.49 -3.86 -37.18
N GLU A 535 57.55 -3.22 -36.64
CA GLU A 535 58.84 -3.59 -36.02
C GLU A 535 59.30 -2.36 -35.18
N THR A 536 59.81 -2.52 -33.94
CA THR A 536 60.70 -1.52 -33.28
C THR A 536 61.46 -2.08 -32.06
N GLU A 537 62.56 -1.39 -31.70
CA GLU A 537 63.71 -1.88 -30.91
C GLU A 537 63.54 -2.09 -29.38
N PRO A 538 64.48 -2.81 -28.73
CA PRO A 538 64.39 -3.22 -27.32
C PRO A 538 65.11 -2.29 -26.32
N GLN A 539 64.73 -2.38 -25.03
CA GLN A 539 65.51 -1.87 -23.88
C GLN A 539 65.61 -2.91 -22.72
N PRO A 540 66.63 -2.82 -21.85
CA PRO A 540 67.19 -3.97 -21.12
C PRO A 540 66.57 -4.28 -19.74
N PRO A 541 66.87 -5.45 -19.12
CA PRO A 541 66.10 -5.98 -18.00
C PRO A 541 66.58 -5.55 -16.60
N ALA A 542 65.63 -5.46 -15.66
CA ALA A 542 65.88 -5.32 -14.22
C ALA A 542 65.64 -6.67 -13.47
N GLN A 543 66.30 -6.84 -12.33
CA GLN A 543 66.54 -8.14 -11.68
C GLN A 543 65.64 -8.44 -10.45
N GLN A 544 65.79 -9.67 -9.90
CA GLN A 544 65.48 -10.11 -8.52
C GLN A 544 63.99 -10.38 -8.20
N LYS A 545 63.58 -11.34 -7.34
CA LYS A 545 64.26 -12.39 -6.54
C LYS A 545 63.22 -13.48 -6.14
N PRO A 546 63.59 -14.74 -5.85
CA PRO A 546 62.64 -15.82 -5.51
C PRO A 546 62.49 -16.07 -3.99
N ARG A 547 61.33 -16.63 -3.56
CA ARG A 547 61.06 -17.22 -2.22
C ARG A 547 59.65 -17.87 -2.20
N PRO A 548 59.33 -18.81 -1.28
CA PRO A 548 60.04 -20.06 -0.99
C PRO A 548 59.11 -21.29 -0.99
N GLN A 549 59.69 -22.50 -0.96
CA GLN A 549 58.98 -23.72 -0.57
C GLN A 549 59.01 -23.90 0.95
N GLN A 550 57.93 -24.40 1.55
CA GLN A 550 57.97 -25.09 2.85
C GLN A 550 57.03 -26.29 2.84
N THR A 551 57.54 -27.40 3.39
CA THR A 551 56.96 -28.75 3.37
C THR A 551 56.62 -29.17 4.80
N LEU A 552 55.52 -29.90 5.00
CA LEU A 552 55.24 -30.83 6.13
C LEU A 552 54.01 -31.66 5.66
N MET A 553 54.12 -32.98 5.41
CA MET A 553 53.88 -34.09 6.38
C MET A 553 52.59 -33.88 7.19
N GLY A 554 51.55 -34.71 7.06
CA GLY A 554 51.50 -36.15 7.39
C GLY A 554 51.03 -36.28 8.84
N ASP A 555 50.15 -37.16 9.30
CA ASP A 555 49.47 -38.38 8.80
C ASP A 555 48.15 -38.55 9.62
N GLY A 556 47.24 -39.47 9.29
CA GLY A 556 46.07 -39.75 10.17
C GLY A 556 44.79 -40.30 9.53
N SER A 557 44.84 -41.55 9.07
CA SER A 557 43.82 -42.62 9.26
C SER A 557 42.30 -42.31 9.33
N ASP A 558 41.55 -43.01 8.45
CA ASP A 558 40.36 -43.84 8.77
C ASP A 558 39.07 -43.26 9.40
N THR A 559 37.89 -43.88 9.26
CA THR A 559 37.12 -44.47 8.12
C THR A 559 35.68 -44.71 8.63
N VAL A 560 34.73 -45.07 7.76
CA VAL A 560 33.36 -45.60 8.08
C VAL A 560 32.39 -44.60 8.78
N ALA A 561 31.32 -44.05 8.20
CA ALA A 561 30.19 -44.55 7.37
C ALA A 561 28.97 -45.11 8.16
N LEU A 562 27.82 -45.20 7.46
CA LEU A 562 26.53 -45.84 7.84
C LEU A 562 25.61 -45.02 8.79
N ARG A 563 24.27 -45.02 8.66
CA ARG A 563 23.38 -45.49 7.57
C ARG A 563 22.01 -44.77 7.64
N SER A 564 21.26 -44.83 6.54
CA SER A 564 19.84 -44.45 6.42
C SER A 564 18.87 -45.23 7.32
N VAL A 565 17.78 -44.58 7.75
CA VAL A 565 16.42 -45.19 7.76
C VAL A 565 15.40 -44.16 7.24
N ARG A 566 14.39 -44.65 6.49
CA ARG A 566 13.27 -43.90 5.93
C ARG A 566 12.02 -44.76 6.08
N ALA A 567 11.00 -44.31 6.81
CA ALA A 567 9.62 -44.85 6.77
C ALA A 567 8.68 -43.91 7.52
N GLY A 568 7.44 -43.78 7.07
CA GLY A 568 6.44 -42.91 7.70
C GLY A 568 5.23 -42.63 6.82
N ASP A 569 4.53 -43.67 6.36
CA ASP A 569 3.16 -43.53 5.86
C ASP A 569 2.20 -43.40 7.05
N ARG A 570 1.29 -42.43 6.97
CA ARG A 570 -0.11 -42.50 7.41
C ARG A 570 -0.93 -41.32 6.92
#